data_AF-A0A420TRL2-F1
#
_entry.id   AF-A0A420TRL2-F1
#
_cell.length_a   1.000
_cell.length_b   1.000
_cell.length_c   1.000
_cell.angle_alpha   90.00
_cell.angle_beta   90.00
_cell.angle_gamma   90.00
#
_symmetry.space_group_name_H-M   'P 1'
#
loop_
_entity.id
_entity.type
_entity.pdbx_description
1 polymer ?
#
loop_
_entity_poly.entity_id
_entity_poly.type
_entity_poly.pdbx_seq_one_letter_code
_entity_poly.pdbx_strand_id
1 'polypeptide(L)'
;MLWQPPFTRVGRGRRMQKLDRTLPENSKYHGHWGYTIYRTHYSSESDKQWDTLLDALKRQTKLAVGYYQDEPFEDELMHQRADFLPKAWYYASQEQYSDDVKRIKDLFHLDIRDNPSLDGLGVHEIREMCRRDRPEEEEAMAGRLFSFVLLADKAVFEAMERGEFVVKAVSYDWRDGWYNWGWMRIPTGYLLELWHSLMGRDDNYHTVLSFDGPEEDLEEYTWRGSWDAESTSQCSEIRMEAYLLP
;
A
#
# COMPACT_ATOMS: atom_id res chain seq x y z
N MET A 1 -12.37 7.32 2.62
CA MET A 1 -13.10 6.22 3.31
C MET A 1 -12.08 5.27 3.94
N LEU A 2 -11.91 5.31 5.27
CA LEU A 2 -10.96 4.44 5.98
C LEU A 2 -11.52 3.01 6.07
N TRP A 3 -11.01 2.12 5.23
CA TRP A 3 -11.21 0.66 5.23
C TRP A 3 -12.63 0.14 5.53
N GLN A 4 -13.33 -0.30 4.48
CA GLN A 4 -14.53 -1.12 4.62
C GLN A 4 -14.13 -2.60 4.67
N PRO A 5 -14.80 -3.42 5.50
CA PRO A 5 -14.41 -4.80 5.66
C PRO A 5 -14.73 -5.63 4.40
N PRO A 6 -13.99 -6.74 4.15
CA PRO A 6 -14.25 -7.61 3.01
C PRO A 6 -15.70 -8.12 3.01
N PHE A 7 -16.31 -8.17 1.82
CA PHE A 7 -17.68 -8.65 1.65
C PHE A 7 -17.71 -10.18 1.62
N THR A 8 -18.70 -10.80 2.26
CA THR A 8 -19.05 -12.19 1.95
C THR A 8 -20.06 -12.23 0.80
N ARG A 9 -19.76 -12.98 -0.26
CA ARG A 9 -20.78 -13.33 -1.28
C ARG A 9 -21.67 -14.43 -0.72
N VAL A 10 -22.87 -14.08 -0.30
CA VAL A 10 -23.89 -15.08 0.08
C VAL A 10 -24.81 -15.36 -1.11
N GLY A 11 -24.57 -16.46 -1.81
CA GLY A 11 -25.42 -16.97 -2.90
C GLY A 11 -25.17 -16.35 -4.29
N ARG A 12 -26.15 -16.48 -5.22
CA ARG A 12 -26.09 -15.97 -6.61
C ARG A 12 -26.42 -14.47 -6.75
N GLY A 13 -26.73 -13.78 -5.65
CA GLY A 13 -27.01 -12.34 -5.65
C GLY A 13 -25.92 -11.57 -4.90
N ARG A 14 -25.57 -10.36 -5.38
CA ARG A 14 -24.72 -9.40 -4.64
C ARG A 14 -25.50 -8.83 -3.44
N ARG A 15 -25.77 -9.62 -2.40
CA ARG A 15 -26.21 -9.07 -1.11
C ARG A 15 -24.96 -8.74 -0.29
N MET A 16 -24.57 -7.47 -0.32
CA MET A 16 -23.44 -6.95 0.44
C MET A 16 -23.88 -6.81 1.91
N GLN A 17 -23.46 -7.73 2.78
CA GLN A 17 -23.67 -7.59 4.24
C GLN A 17 -22.37 -7.13 4.89
N LYS A 18 -22.47 -6.11 5.76
CA LYS A 18 -21.35 -5.65 6.59
C LYS A 18 -21.07 -6.73 7.63
N LEU A 19 -19.85 -7.25 7.64
CA LEU A 19 -19.43 -8.21 8.66
C LEU A 19 -19.35 -7.53 10.02
N ASP A 20 -19.91 -8.19 11.04
CA ASP A 20 -19.76 -7.72 12.41
C ASP A 20 -18.32 -8.00 12.87
N ARG A 21 -17.57 -6.91 13.06
CA ARG A 21 -16.15 -6.94 13.39
C ARG A 21 -15.89 -7.46 14.81
N THR A 22 -16.91 -7.56 15.65
CA THR A 22 -16.79 -8.05 17.03
C THR A 22 -16.86 -9.58 17.12
N LEU A 23 -17.33 -10.24 16.05
CA LEU A 23 -17.49 -11.69 16.03
C LEU A 23 -16.17 -12.41 15.68
N PRO A 24 -15.74 -13.41 16.48
CA PRO A 24 -14.49 -14.15 16.23
C PRO A 24 -14.44 -14.83 14.87
N GLU A 25 -15.57 -15.30 14.34
CA GLU A 25 -15.70 -15.93 13.01
C GLU A 25 -15.39 -14.98 11.85
N ASN A 26 -15.48 -13.67 12.08
CA ASN A 26 -15.15 -12.63 11.11
C ASN A 26 -13.70 -12.15 11.24
N SER A 27 -12.96 -12.55 12.28
CA SER A 27 -11.57 -12.13 12.52
C SER A 27 -10.64 -12.41 11.35
N LYS A 28 -10.85 -13.52 10.62
CA LYS A 28 -10.09 -13.86 9.39
C LYS A 28 -10.25 -12.83 8.26
N TYR A 29 -11.37 -12.12 8.21
CA TYR A 29 -11.61 -11.01 7.26
C TYR A 29 -11.09 -9.67 7.80
N HIS A 30 -10.64 -9.64 9.06
CA HIS A 30 -10.06 -8.51 9.75
C HIS A 30 -8.64 -8.86 10.26
N GLY A 31 -7.93 -9.71 9.51
CA GLY A 31 -6.54 -10.10 9.78
C GLY A 31 -5.57 -8.93 9.61
N HIS A 32 -4.29 -9.22 9.77
CA HIS A 32 -3.25 -8.23 9.50
C HIS A 32 -3.39 -7.67 8.08
N TRP A 33 -3.40 -6.35 7.98
CA TRP A 33 -3.33 -5.66 6.68
C TRP A 33 -1.96 -5.01 6.55
N GLY A 34 -1.59 -4.71 5.31
CA GLY A 34 -0.30 -4.11 4.99
C GLY A 34 0.40 -4.88 3.89
N TYR A 35 1.73 -5.01 3.99
CA TYR A 35 2.55 -5.40 2.85
C TYR A 35 3.62 -6.41 3.24
N THR A 36 3.89 -7.34 2.33
CA THR A 36 5.14 -8.09 2.36
C THR A 36 6.23 -7.22 1.75
N ILE A 37 7.38 -7.12 2.43
CA ILE A 37 8.53 -6.34 1.99
C ILE A 37 9.77 -7.22 1.86
N TYR A 38 10.42 -7.15 0.71
CA TYR A 38 11.66 -7.85 0.41
C TYR A 38 12.85 -6.90 0.52
N ARG A 39 13.89 -7.35 1.22
CA ARG A 39 15.23 -6.76 1.13
C ARG A 39 16.06 -7.56 0.12
N THR A 40 16.72 -6.87 -0.81
CA THR A 40 17.55 -7.52 -1.83
C THR A 40 18.93 -6.91 -1.97
N HIS A 41 19.34 -6.05 -1.03
CA HIS A 41 20.70 -5.54 -0.98
C HIS A 41 21.28 -5.68 0.42
N TYR A 42 22.47 -6.31 0.48
CA TYR A 42 23.12 -6.71 1.71
C TYR A 42 24.54 -6.15 1.82
N SER A 43 24.76 -5.35 2.86
CA SER A 43 26.04 -4.73 3.20
C SER A 43 25.98 -4.25 4.65
N SER A 44 27.13 -4.01 5.27
CA SER A 44 27.19 -3.48 6.64
C SER A 44 26.53 -2.09 6.79
N GLU A 45 26.48 -1.33 5.70
CA GLU A 45 25.81 -0.02 5.66
C GLU A 45 24.30 -0.18 5.49
N SER A 46 23.86 -1.05 4.56
CA SER A 46 22.45 -1.30 4.31
C SER A 46 21.73 -1.96 5.48
N ASP A 47 22.42 -2.64 6.41
CA ASP A 47 21.80 -3.16 7.63
C ASP A 47 21.16 -2.04 8.48
N LYS A 48 21.86 -0.92 8.65
CA LYS A 48 21.33 0.24 9.40
C LYS A 48 20.25 0.96 8.61
N GLN A 49 20.43 1.09 7.30
CA GLN A 49 19.43 1.70 6.43
C GLN A 49 18.14 0.88 6.41
N TRP A 50 18.25 -0.45 6.43
CA TRP A 50 17.11 -1.36 6.49
C TRP A 50 16.28 -1.19 7.76
N ASP A 51 16.91 -1.19 8.94
CA ASP A 51 16.21 -0.95 10.20
C ASP A 51 15.51 0.43 10.21
N THR A 52 16.19 1.44 9.67
CA THR A 52 15.67 2.80 9.56
C THR A 52 14.47 2.87 8.60
N LEU A 53 14.53 2.19 7.46
CA LEU A 53 13.45 2.12 6.48
C LEU A 53 12.21 1.45 7.08
N LEU A 54 12.39 0.32 7.78
CA LEU A 54 11.29 -0.39 8.44
C LEU A 54 10.64 0.46 9.54
N ASP A 55 11.43 1.19 10.33
CA ASP A 55 10.91 2.12 11.34
C ASP A 55 10.12 3.27 10.67
N ALA A 56 10.66 3.86 9.59
CA ALA A 56 10.01 4.92 8.83
C ALA A 56 8.65 4.46 8.27
N LEU A 57 8.60 3.33 7.56
CA LEU A 57 7.37 2.76 7.01
C LEU A 57 6.32 2.52 8.10
N LYS A 58 6.72 1.93 9.23
CA LYS A 58 5.79 1.64 10.34
C LYS A 58 5.29 2.92 11.01
N ARG A 59 6.17 3.86 11.35
CA ARG A 59 5.78 5.09 12.05
C ARG A 59 4.93 5.98 11.18
N GLN A 60 5.32 6.20 9.93
CA GLN A 60 4.59 7.07 9.03
C GLN A 60 3.21 6.50 8.70
N THR A 61 3.09 5.18 8.48
CA THR A 61 1.77 4.56 8.30
C THR A 61 0.89 4.73 9.54
N LYS A 62 1.44 4.51 10.75
CA LYS A 62 0.70 4.72 12.00
C LYS A 62 0.29 6.17 12.25
N LEU A 63 1.10 7.13 11.80
CA LEU A 63 0.78 8.57 11.83
C LEU A 63 -0.33 8.90 10.83
N ALA A 64 -0.24 8.39 9.60
CA ALA A 64 -1.26 8.58 8.57
C ALA A 64 -2.62 8.02 9.01
N VAL A 65 -2.66 6.84 9.65
CA VAL A 65 -3.90 6.32 10.24
C VAL A 65 -4.33 7.17 11.45
N GLY A 66 -3.38 7.70 12.21
CA GLY A 66 -3.63 8.57 13.36
C GLY A 66 -4.36 9.86 13.00
N TYR A 67 -4.11 10.43 11.81
CA TYR A 67 -4.81 11.61 11.31
C TYR A 67 -6.34 11.47 11.38
N TYR A 68 -6.86 10.28 11.08
CA TYR A 68 -8.30 9.98 11.14
C TYR A 68 -8.86 9.90 12.56
N GLN A 69 -8.01 9.74 13.58
CA GLN A 69 -8.42 9.81 14.99
C GLN A 69 -8.69 11.27 15.42
N ASP A 70 -8.00 12.21 14.78
CA ASP A 70 -8.06 13.64 15.10
C ASP A 70 -9.10 14.40 14.24
N GLU A 71 -9.54 13.80 13.13
CA GLU A 71 -10.61 14.33 12.26
C GLU A 71 -11.98 14.38 12.98
N PRO A 72 -12.77 15.46 12.81
CA PRO A 72 -14.13 15.53 13.34
C PRO A 72 -15.00 14.40 12.80
N PHE A 73 -15.77 13.77 13.69
CA PHE A 73 -16.68 12.68 13.30
C PHE A 73 -17.74 13.13 12.28
N GLU A 74 -18.15 14.40 12.35
CA GLU A 74 -19.07 15.03 11.42
C GLU A 74 -18.54 15.00 9.98
N ASP A 75 -17.23 15.17 9.78
CA ASP A 75 -16.63 15.15 8.45
C ASP A 75 -16.68 13.73 7.87
N GLU A 76 -16.35 12.69 8.65
CA GLU A 76 -16.54 11.29 8.22
C GLU A 76 -18.01 10.99 7.89
N LEU A 77 -18.96 11.46 8.72
CA LEU A 77 -20.40 11.29 8.43
C LEU A 77 -20.82 12.00 7.14
N MET A 78 -20.25 13.17 6.83
CA MET A 78 -20.50 13.90 5.60
C MET A 78 -19.95 13.15 4.40
N HIS A 79 -18.72 12.61 4.48
CA HIS A 79 -18.15 11.76 3.43
C HIS A 79 -18.99 10.50 3.21
N GLN A 80 -19.42 9.79 4.27
CA GLN A 80 -20.28 8.61 4.16
C GLN A 80 -21.64 8.88 3.50
N ARG A 81 -22.14 10.11 3.60
CA ARG A 81 -23.40 10.53 2.97
C ARG A 81 -23.21 11.02 1.54
N ALA A 82 -22.03 11.54 1.21
CA ALA A 82 -21.65 11.94 -0.14
C ALA A 82 -21.29 10.73 -1.01
N ASP A 83 -20.67 9.71 -0.40
CA ASP A 83 -20.44 8.40 -0.99
C ASP A 83 -21.76 7.61 -1.04
N PHE A 84 -22.03 6.89 -2.14
CA PHE A 84 -23.26 6.09 -2.31
C PHE A 84 -23.27 4.80 -1.45
N LEU A 85 -22.77 4.86 -0.22
CA LEU A 85 -22.78 3.74 0.70
C LEU A 85 -24.21 3.47 1.20
N PRO A 86 -24.59 2.19 1.40
CA PRO A 86 -25.81 1.86 2.11
C PRO A 86 -25.80 2.48 3.51
N LYS A 87 -26.91 3.11 3.92
CA LYS A 87 -27.06 3.69 5.29
C LYS A 87 -26.73 2.71 6.41
N ALA A 88 -26.91 1.41 6.17
CA ALA A 88 -26.57 0.35 7.13
C ALA A 88 -25.06 0.28 7.45
N TRP A 89 -24.21 0.99 6.69
CA TRP A 89 -22.77 0.95 6.84
C TRP A 89 -22.22 2.17 7.57
N TYR A 90 -23.05 3.18 7.81
CA TYR A 90 -22.64 4.38 8.51
C TYR A 90 -22.19 4.05 9.92
N TYR A 91 -21.22 4.80 10.42
CA TYR A 91 -20.88 4.72 11.83
C TYR A 91 -22.06 5.24 12.66
N ALA A 92 -22.43 4.48 13.69
CA ALA A 92 -23.54 4.84 14.57
C ALA A 92 -23.10 5.86 15.65
N SER A 93 -21.81 5.91 15.94
CA SER A 93 -21.22 6.82 16.94
C SER A 93 -19.75 7.12 16.64
N GLN A 94 -19.26 8.23 17.20
CA GLN A 94 -17.84 8.58 17.19
C GLN A 94 -16.98 7.52 17.88
N GLU A 95 -17.47 6.92 18.96
CA GLU A 95 -16.78 5.83 19.67
C GLU A 95 -16.52 4.63 18.75
N GLN A 96 -17.53 4.21 17.98
CA GLN A 96 -17.39 3.12 17.02
C GLN A 96 -16.35 3.44 15.94
N TYR A 97 -16.36 4.69 15.43
CA TYR A 97 -15.38 5.13 14.46
C TYR A 97 -13.96 5.11 15.03
N SER A 98 -13.76 5.72 16.21
CA SER A 98 -12.45 5.78 16.87
C SER A 98 -11.89 4.38 17.20
N ASP A 99 -12.74 3.45 17.64
CA ASP A 99 -12.36 2.06 17.91
C ASP A 99 -11.89 1.35 16.63
N ASP A 100 -12.58 1.59 15.52
CA ASP A 100 -12.23 1.03 14.22
C ASP A 100 -10.94 1.64 13.66
N VAL A 101 -10.72 2.96 13.78
CA VAL A 101 -9.44 3.61 13.40
C VAL A 101 -8.29 3.04 14.22
N LYS A 102 -8.49 2.89 15.54
CA LYS A 102 -7.49 2.27 16.42
C LYS A 102 -7.19 0.84 16.01
N ARG A 103 -8.23 0.05 15.71
CA ARG A 103 -8.07 -1.33 15.24
C ARG A 103 -7.28 -1.40 13.93
N ILE A 104 -7.58 -0.55 12.95
CA ILE A 104 -6.83 -0.46 11.69
C ILE A 104 -5.36 -0.14 11.99
N LYS A 105 -5.10 0.84 12.86
CA LYS A 105 -3.73 1.20 13.26
C LYS A 105 -2.97 0.03 13.90
N ASP A 106 -3.64 -0.75 14.74
CA ASP A 106 -3.06 -1.88 15.47
C ASP A 106 -2.85 -3.13 14.59
N LEU A 107 -3.68 -3.32 13.56
CA LEU A 107 -3.59 -4.43 12.61
C LEU A 107 -2.57 -4.22 11.49
N PHE A 108 -1.97 -3.04 11.36
CA PHE A 108 -0.96 -2.78 10.35
C PHE A 108 0.28 -3.67 10.57
N HIS A 109 0.67 -4.39 9.52
CA HIS A 109 1.77 -5.32 9.55
C HIS A 109 2.67 -5.18 8.31
N LEU A 110 3.96 -5.35 8.53
CA LEU A 110 4.94 -5.57 7.47
C LEU A 110 5.47 -6.99 7.63
N ASP A 111 5.18 -7.84 6.66
CA ASP A 111 5.76 -9.19 6.58
C ASP A 111 7.16 -9.07 5.96
N ILE A 112 8.18 -9.26 6.79
CA ILE A 112 9.57 -8.95 6.45
C ILE A 112 10.25 -10.18 5.84
N ARG A 113 10.71 -10.04 4.60
CA ARG A 113 11.48 -11.04 3.86
C ARG A 113 12.93 -10.57 3.70
N ASP A 114 13.72 -10.93 4.69
CA ASP A 114 15.13 -10.58 4.79
C ASP A 114 15.98 -11.86 4.83
N ASN A 115 16.37 -12.35 3.65
CA ASN A 115 17.20 -13.54 3.49
C ASN A 115 18.34 -13.23 2.51
N PRO A 116 19.62 -13.41 2.90
CA PRO A 116 20.78 -13.13 2.05
C PRO A 116 20.78 -13.83 0.67
N SER A 117 20.03 -14.91 0.49
CA SER A 117 19.83 -15.54 -0.83
C SER A 117 19.07 -14.67 -1.84
N LEU A 118 18.47 -13.57 -1.38
CA LEU A 118 17.77 -12.58 -2.19
C LEU A 118 18.68 -11.44 -2.66
N ASP A 119 19.97 -11.46 -2.31
CA ASP A 119 20.91 -10.39 -2.67
C ASP A 119 21.03 -10.23 -4.18
N GLY A 120 20.97 -8.98 -4.64
CA GLY A 120 21.04 -8.60 -6.04
C GLY A 120 19.77 -8.80 -6.85
N LEU A 121 18.67 -9.32 -6.26
CA LEU A 121 17.41 -9.46 -7.00
C LEU A 121 16.76 -8.09 -7.24
N GLY A 122 16.39 -7.84 -8.50
CA GLY A 122 15.66 -6.65 -8.90
C GLY A 122 14.16 -6.90 -8.99
N VAL A 123 13.45 -5.94 -9.58
CA VAL A 123 11.99 -6.02 -9.78
C VAL A 123 11.61 -7.28 -10.54
N HIS A 124 12.29 -7.57 -11.66
CA HIS A 124 11.96 -8.70 -12.52
C HIS A 124 12.07 -10.05 -11.78
N GLU A 125 13.18 -10.28 -11.08
CA GLU A 125 13.41 -11.53 -10.36
C GLU A 125 12.42 -11.72 -9.20
N ILE A 126 12.08 -10.66 -8.47
CA ILE A 126 11.06 -10.71 -7.42
C ILE A 126 9.70 -11.09 -7.99
N ARG A 127 9.32 -10.56 -9.16
CA ARG A 127 8.08 -10.97 -9.83
C ARG A 127 8.06 -12.46 -10.17
N GLU A 128 9.16 -12.99 -10.71
CA GLU A 128 9.25 -14.41 -11.03
C GLU A 128 9.10 -15.29 -9.78
N MET A 129 9.78 -14.90 -8.71
CA MET A 129 9.74 -15.62 -7.44
C MET A 129 8.33 -15.62 -6.84
N CYS A 130 7.70 -14.45 -6.69
CA CYS A 130 6.35 -14.33 -6.09
C CYS A 130 5.26 -15.01 -6.93
N ARG A 131 5.44 -15.13 -8.25
CA ARG A 131 4.52 -15.90 -9.11
C ARG A 131 4.63 -17.41 -8.88
N ARG A 132 5.82 -17.91 -8.57
CA ARG A 132 6.07 -19.34 -8.28
C ARG A 132 5.65 -19.69 -6.87
N ASP A 133 5.96 -18.84 -5.90
CA ASP A 133 5.67 -19.01 -4.49
C ASP A 133 5.05 -17.73 -3.94
N ARG A 134 3.72 -17.74 -3.74
CA ARG A 134 3.00 -16.55 -3.29
C ARG A 134 3.40 -16.24 -1.85
N PRO A 135 3.85 -15.00 -1.55
CA PRO A 135 4.40 -14.70 -0.24
C PRO A 135 3.39 -14.82 0.91
N GLU A 136 2.12 -14.46 0.67
CA GLU A 136 1.18 -14.16 1.74
C GLU A 136 0.26 -15.35 2.09
N GLU A 137 0.33 -15.77 3.35
CA GLU A 137 -0.62 -16.69 3.96
C GLU A 137 -1.90 -15.96 4.45
N GLU A 138 -1.75 -14.72 4.93
CA GLU A 138 -2.83 -13.90 5.51
C GLU A 138 -3.76 -13.33 4.42
N GLU A 139 -5.07 -13.51 4.59
CA GLU A 139 -6.09 -13.14 3.58
C GLU A 139 -6.21 -11.63 3.35
N ALA A 140 -5.80 -10.81 4.32
CA ALA A 140 -5.94 -9.36 4.29
C ALA A 140 -4.66 -8.61 3.90
N MET A 141 -3.59 -9.28 3.48
CA MET A 141 -2.34 -8.64 3.03
C MET A 141 -2.41 -8.21 1.55
N ALA A 142 -1.68 -7.15 1.18
CA ALA A 142 -1.71 -6.56 -0.17
C ALA A 142 -1.42 -7.59 -1.25
N GLY A 143 -0.41 -8.43 -1.04
CA GLY A 143 -0.03 -9.42 -2.01
C GLY A 143 -1.03 -10.57 -2.13
N ARG A 144 -1.83 -10.84 -1.10
CA ARG A 144 -2.90 -11.84 -1.19
C ARG A 144 -4.11 -11.32 -1.97
N LEU A 145 -4.51 -10.08 -1.73
CA LEU A 145 -5.68 -9.46 -2.34
C LEU A 145 -5.40 -8.93 -3.75
N PHE A 146 -4.23 -8.36 -3.98
CA PHE A 146 -3.91 -7.53 -5.14
C PHE A 146 -2.58 -7.89 -5.80
N SER A 147 -1.91 -8.97 -5.38
CA SER A 147 -0.62 -9.39 -5.96
C SER A 147 0.48 -8.31 -5.93
N PHE A 148 0.53 -7.52 -4.85
CA PHE A 148 1.58 -6.52 -4.61
C PHE A 148 2.55 -6.90 -3.49
N VAL A 149 3.83 -6.58 -3.72
CA VAL A 149 4.88 -6.61 -2.70
C VAL A 149 5.64 -5.29 -2.68
N LEU A 150 6.33 -5.02 -1.57
CA LEU A 150 7.30 -3.94 -1.46
C LEU A 150 8.71 -4.50 -1.65
N LEU A 151 9.59 -3.69 -2.24
CA LEU A 151 10.98 -4.04 -2.52
C LEU A 151 11.90 -2.91 -2.07
N ALA A 152 12.90 -3.27 -1.27
CA ALA A 152 14.03 -2.46 -0.87
C ALA A 152 15.33 -3.07 -1.44
N ASP A 153 15.70 -2.58 -2.61
CA ASP A 153 16.93 -2.94 -3.32
C ASP A 153 18.02 -1.87 -3.11
N LYS A 154 19.13 -2.00 -3.85
CA LYS A 154 20.26 -1.08 -3.76
C LYS A 154 19.85 0.38 -4.01
N ALA A 155 19.01 0.61 -5.02
CA ALA A 155 18.56 1.96 -5.40
C ALA A 155 17.72 2.62 -4.30
N VAL A 156 16.93 1.84 -3.56
CA VAL A 156 16.19 2.34 -2.39
C VAL A 156 17.14 2.82 -1.29
N PHE A 157 18.20 2.07 -0.98
CA PHE A 157 19.17 2.46 0.05
C PHE A 157 20.02 3.68 -0.38
N GLU A 158 20.44 3.74 -1.64
CA GLU A 158 21.11 4.91 -2.21
C GLU A 158 20.21 6.16 -2.17
N ALA A 159 18.89 5.99 -2.35
CA ALA A 159 17.94 7.09 -2.20
C ALA A 159 17.89 7.61 -0.76
N MET A 160 17.96 6.72 0.23
CA MET A 160 17.99 7.11 1.65
C MET A 160 19.24 7.95 2.00
N GLU A 161 20.38 7.68 1.38
CA GLU A 161 21.60 8.49 1.54
C GLU A 161 21.42 9.94 1.05
N ARG A 162 20.57 10.13 0.04
CA ARG A 162 20.14 11.44 -0.46
C ARG A 162 19.02 12.07 0.37
N GLY A 163 18.55 11.39 1.41
CA GLY A 163 17.43 11.81 2.25
C GLY A 163 16.05 11.49 1.65
N GLU A 164 15.99 10.67 0.60
CA GLU A 164 14.75 10.21 -0.02
C GLU A 164 14.29 8.90 0.63
N PHE A 165 13.24 8.97 1.44
CA PHE A 165 12.62 7.79 2.06
C PHE A 165 11.53 7.24 1.14
N VAL A 166 11.90 6.24 0.35
CA VAL A 166 11.00 5.57 -0.60
C VAL A 166 11.11 4.06 -0.50
N VAL A 167 10.16 3.35 -1.09
CA VAL A 167 10.19 1.90 -1.32
C VAL A 167 9.60 1.61 -2.69
N LYS A 168 10.02 0.54 -3.37
CA LYS A 168 9.38 0.14 -4.63
C LYS A 168 8.13 -0.68 -4.32
N ALA A 169 6.97 -0.26 -4.82
CA ALA A 169 5.78 -1.11 -4.85
C ALA A 169 5.75 -1.86 -6.19
N VAL A 170 5.56 -3.17 -6.15
CA VAL A 170 5.68 -4.05 -7.31
C VAL A 170 4.45 -4.95 -7.42
N SER A 171 3.71 -4.86 -8.52
CA SER A 171 2.72 -5.87 -8.91
C SER A 171 3.46 -7.06 -9.49
N TYR A 172 3.34 -8.23 -8.83
CA TYR A 172 4.11 -9.41 -9.23
C TYR A 172 3.44 -10.27 -10.30
N ASP A 173 2.13 -10.12 -10.51
CA ASP A 173 1.37 -10.78 -11.57
C ASP A 173 1.10 -9.88 -12.78
N TRP A 174 1.68 -8.68 -12.80
CA TRP A 174 1.73 -7.79 -13.96
C TRP A 174 2.31 -8.53 -15.18
N ARG A 175 1.81 -8.19 -16.37
CA ARG A 175 2.19 -8.81 -17.64
C ARG A 175 2.60 -7.76 -18.67
N ASP A 176 3.59 -8.10 -19.48
CA ASP A 176 4.03 -7.27 -20.60
C ASP A 176 2.85 -6.86 -21.50
N GLY A 177 2.79 -5.58 -21.84
CA GLY A 177 1.72 -5.00 -22.66
C GLY A 177 0.45 -4.62 -21.91
N TRP A 178 0.42 -4.77 -20.58
CA TRP A 178 -0.58 -4.10 -19.74
C TRP A 178 -0.19 -2.64 -19.52
N TYR A 179 -1.15 -1.82 -19.08
CA TYR A 179 -0.92 -0.40 -18.82
C TYR A 179 0.34 -0.21 -17.95
N ASN A 180 1.42 0.32 -18.54
CA ASN A 180 2.68 0.73 -17.89
C ASN A 180 3.56 -0.43 -17.40
N TRP A 181 4.48 -0.19 -16.45
CA TRP A 181 5.52 -1.16 -16.04
C TRP A 181 5.16 -2.00 -14.81
N GLY A 182 4.04 -1.72 -14.14
CA GLY A 182 3.54 -2.49 -12.99
C GLY A 182 4.34 -2.34 -11.69
N TRP A 183 5.18 -1.31 -11.58
CA TRP A 183 5.88 -0.95 -10.35
C TRP A 183 6.13 0.56 -10.29
N MET A 184 6.37 1.10 -9.09
CA MET A 184 6.63 2.53 -8.85
C MET A 184 7.40 2.73 -7.54
N ARG A 185 8.23 3.76 -7.44
CA ARG A 185 8.78 4.23 -6.14
C ARG A 185 7.71 5.00 -5.38
N ILE A 186 7.41 4.56 -4.17
CA ILE A 186 6.42 5.14 -3.27
C ILE A 186 7.14 5.74 -2.07
N PRO A 187 6.95 7.03 -1.75
CA PRO A 187 7.44 7.58 -0.50
C PRO A 187 6.87 6.82 0.70
N THR A 188 7.67 6.59 1.73
CA THR A 188 7.29 5.76 2.89
C THR A 188 6.04 6.28 3.61
N GLY A 189 5.71 7.57 3.44
CA GLY A 189 4.53 8.20 4.02
C GLY A 189 3.21 7.89 3.32
N TYR A 190 3.23 7.27 2.14
CA TYR A 190 2.05 7.04 1.30
C TYR A 190 1.56 5.57 1.28
N LEU A 191 2.01 4.74 2.23
CA LEU A 191 1.60 3.32 2.27
C LEU A 191 0.10 3.14 2.57
N LEU A 192 -0.50 4.02 3.37
CA LEU A 192 -1.93 3.98 3.67
C LEU A 192 -2.74 4.38 2.43
N GLU A 193 -2.29 5.38 1.70
CA GLU A 193 -2.88 5.89 0.47
C GLU A 193 -2.78 4.86 -0.66
N LEU A 194 -1.65 4.16 -0.76
CA LEU A 194 -1.51 3.02 -1.66
C LEU A 194 -2.51 1.92 -1.29
N TRP A 195 -2.64 1.62 0.01
CA TRP A 195 -3.53 0.58 0.50
C TRP A 195 -4.98 0.89 0.14
N HIS A 196 -5.39 2.13 0.40
CA HIS A 196 -6.68 2.63 -0.04
C HIS A 196 -6.81 2.47 -1.56
N SER A 197 -5.90 3.02 -2.36
CA SER A 197 -6.00 3.00 -3.83
C SER A 197 -6.20 1.58 -4.41
N LEU A 198 -5.57 0.58 -3.80
CA LEU A 198 -5.77 -0.83 -4.13
C LEU A 198 -7.20 -1.31 -3.84
N MET A 199 -7.71 -1.03 -2.63
CA MET A 199 -9.08 -1.34 -2.20
C MET A 199 -10.17 -0.57 -2.99
N GLY A 200 -9.81 0.53 -3.65
CA GLY A 200 -10.71 1.28 -4.51
C GLY A 200 -10.86 0.68 -5.92
N ARG A 201 -9.96 -0.24 -6.31
CA ARG A 201 -9.81 -0.76 -7.68
C ARG A 201 -9.76 -2.29 -7.73
N ASP A 202 -10.57 -2.96 -6.92
CA ASP A 202 -10.59 -4.42 -6.77
C ASP A 202 -10.65 -5.19 -8.11
N ASP A 203 -11.24 -4.62 -9.16
CA ASP A 203 -11.35 -5.21 -10.50
C ASP A 203 -10.25 -4.79 -11.49
N ASN A 204 -9.40 -3.81 -11.15
CA ASN A 204 -8.35 -3.28 -12.03
C ASN A 204 -7.12 -2.73 -11.27
N TYR A 205 -6.72 -3.39 -10.19
CA TYR A 205 -5.65 -2.95 -9.30
C TYR A 205 -4.27 -2.82 -9.99
N HIS A 206 -4.05 -3.49 -11.12
CA HIS A 206 -2.81 -3.30 -11.91
C HIS A 206 -2.66 -1.87 -12.45
N THR A 207 -3.75 -1.10 -12.55
CA THR A 207 -3.70 0.32 -12.95
C THR A 207 -3.31 1.25 -11.80
N VAL A 208 -3.23 0.74 -10.56
CA VAL A 208 -2.80 1.55 -9.41
C VAL A 208 -1.36 2.00 -9.60
N LEU A 209 -0.46 1.16 -10.13
CA LEU A 209 0.95 1.49 -10.41
C LEU A 209 1.21 1.66 -11.91
N SER A 210 0.52 2.63 -12.49
CA SER A 210 0.70 3.11 -13.85
C SER A 210 1.80 4.20 -13.97
N PHE A 211 2.66 4.16 -14.98
CA PHE A 211 3.62 5.21 -15.30
C PHE A 211 3.75 5.38 -16.82
N ASP A 212 3.37 6.55 -17.31
CA ASP A 212 3.42 6.91 -18.72
C ASP A 212 4.83 7.41 -19.06
N GLY A 213 5.73 6.50 -19.42
CA GLY A 213 7.13 6.81 -19.76
C GLY A 213 7.97 5.54 -19.93
N PRO A 214 9.28 5.65 -20.23
CA PRO A 214 10.19 4.51 -20.24
C PRO A 214 10.39 3.94 -18.83
N GLU A 215 10.72 2.65 -18.71
CA GLU A 215 10.86 1.99 -17.41
C GLU A 215 12.01 2.57 -16.59
N GLU A 216 13.11 2.97 -17.25
CA GLU A 216 14.28 3.55 -16.58
C GLU A 216 13.95 4.79 -15.73
N ASP A 217 12.95 5.58 -16.15
CA ASP A 217 12.52 6.75 -15.41
C ASP A 217 11.95 6.38 -14.04
N LEU A 218 11.38 5.18 -13.86
CA LEU A 218 10.83 4.78 -12.55
C LEU A 218 11.86 4.74 -11.42
N GLU A 219 13.16 4.71 -11.73
CA GLU A 219 14.22 4.84 -10.73
C GLU A 219 14.38 6.26 -10.20
N GLU A 220 13.93 7.28 -10.94
CA GLU A 220 14.05 8.69 -10.57
C GLU A 220 12.72 9.26 -10.04
N TYR A 221 11.60 8.80 -10.60
CA TYR A 221 10.29 9.34 -10.27
C TYR A 221 9.66 8.66 -9.05
N THR A 222 8.90 9.44 -8.28
CA THR A 222 8.15 8.95 -7.11
C THR A 222 6.67 9.26 -7.24
N TRP A 223 5.83 8.46 -6.60
CA TRP A 223 4.38 8.69 -6.60
C TRP A 223 3.98 9.88 -5.73
N ARG A 224 3.12 10.74 -6.27
CA ARG A 224 2.58 11.93 -5.58
C ARG A 224 1.51 11.66 -4.51
N GLY A 225 1.04 10.42 -4.36
CA GLY A 225 0.18 10.03 -3.24
C GLY A 225 -1.21 10.68 -3.20
N SER A 226 -1.88 10.83 -4.34
CA SER A 226 -3.29 11.29 -4.38
C SER A 226 -4.23 10.11 -4.67
N TRP A 227 -5.23 9.91 -3.80
CA TRP A 227 -6.34 8.97 -4.02
C TRP A 227 -7.25 9.41 -5.18
N ASP A 228 -7.32 10.71 -5.46
CA ASP A 228 -8.21 11.30 -6.47
C ASP A 228 -7.64 11.22 -7.89
N ALA A 229 -6.37 10.84 -8.03
CA ALA A 229 -5.72 10.66 -9.32
C ALA A 229 -6.19 9.35 -9.97
N GLU A 230 -6.69 9.44 -11.20
CA GLU A 230 -7.17 8.30 -12.00
C GLU A 230 -6.12 7.22 -12.24
N SER A 231 -4.85 7.45 -11.91
CA SER A 231 -3.73 6.51 -12.04
C SER A 231 -2.47 7.14 -11.40
N THR A 232 -1.43 6.37 -11.02
CA THR A 232 -0.09 6.97 -10.72
C THR A 232 0.54 7.64 -11.97
N SER A 233 -0.04 7.48 -13.17
CA SER A 233 0.58 7.85 -14.46
C SER A 233 0.37 9.30 -14.88
N GLN A 234 -0.65 9.99 -14.38
CA GLN A 234 -0.89 11.39 -14.72
C GLN A 234 -0.08 12.39 -13.88
N CYS A 235 0.72 11.90 -12.92
CA CYS A 235 1.31 12.72 -11.86
C CYS A 235 2.67 12.18 -11.40
N SER A 236 3.60 12.02 -12.32
CA SER A 236 5.01 11.82 -11.97
C SER A 236 5.66 13.19 -11.73
N GLU A 237 6.29 13.38 -10.57
CA GLU A 237 7.00 14.62 -10.27
C GLU A 237 8.40 14.55 -10.91
N ILE A 238 8.65 15.34 -11.96
CA ILE A 238 10.01 15.70 -12.33
C ILE A 238 10.51 16.59 -11.20
N ARG A 239 11.51 16.16 -10.43
CA ARG A 239 12.30 17.12 -9.66
C ARG A 239 13.27 17.78 -10.62
N MET A 240 12.90 18.96 -11.13
CA MET A 240 13.91 19.86 -11.65
C MET A 240 14.90 20.09 -10.51
N GLU A 241 16.15 19.70 -10.72
CA GLU A 241 17.25 19.99 -9.81
C GLU A 241 17.17 21.46 -9.40
N ALA A 242 17.15 21.72 -8.09
CA ALA A 242 17.18 23.06 -7.53
C ALA A 242 18.57 23.72 -7.71
N TYR A 243 19.18 23.59 -8.90
CA TYR A 243 20.48 24.15 -9.28
C TYR A 243 20.43 25.02 -10.54
N LEU A 244 19.25 25.49 -10.95
CA LEU A 244 19.14 26.50 -12.00
C LEU A 244 18.18 27.62 -11.59
N LEU A 245 18.66 28.51 -10.71
CA LEU A 245 18.28 29.92 -10.79
C LEU A 245 19.58 30.74 -10.89
N PRO A 246 19.64 31.68 -11.85
CA PRO A 246 20.81 32.54 -12.08
C PRO A 246 21.08 33.53 -10.95
#